data_AF-A0A951JPC8-F1
#
_entry.id   AF-A0A951JPC8-F1
#
_cell.length_a   1.000
_cell.length_b   1.000
_cell.length_c   1.000
_cell.angle_alpha   90.00
_cell.angle_beta   90.00
_cell.angle_gamma   90.00
#
_symmetry.space_group_name_H-M   'P 1'
#
loop_
_entity.id
_entity.type
_entity.pdbx_description
1 polymer ?
#
loop_
_entity_poly.entity_id
_entity_poly.type
_entity_poly.pdbx_seq_one_letter_code
_entity_poly.pdbx_strand_id
1 'polypeptide(L)'
;WDSVRCAVMQGGQGEVKHWAFNDPPKREGRYSDAPPTPEEYRRLGTRVVDLHPLTLIQNARTSGGGNIPLIPTQAVTVGPRETWKAEKVSIWHPGHHDNPLGIRLTAMMISKRIPDSSVPMSLLADHPNVQFNYYRGGIGTCETEMH
;
A
#
# COMPACT_ATOMS: atom_id res chain seq x y z
N TRP A 1 10.67 16.47 -13.09
CA TRP A 1 10.14 15.10 -13.22
C TRP A 1 9.36 14.91 -14.51
N ASP A 2 8.59 15.91 -14.98
CA ASP A 2 7.73 15.76 -16.19
C ASP A 2 8.48 15.53 -17.51
N SER A 3 9.80 15.73 -17.54
CA SER A 3 10.68 15.42 -18.67
C SER A 3 11.26 14.00 -18.65
N VAL A 4 11.00 13.22 -17.59
CA VAL A 4 11.57 11.88 -17.39
C VAL A 4 10.48 10.82 -17.46
N ARG A 5 10.72 9.81 -18.30
CA ARG A 5 9.83 8.64 -18.42
C ARG A 5 10.06 7.68 -17.26
N CYS A 6 9.01 7.41 -16.48
CA CYS A 6 9.01 6.35 -15.47
C CYS A 6 8.46 5.05 -16.09
N ALA A 7 9.35 4.16 -16.55
CA ALA A 7 8.92 2.91 -17.17
C ALA A 7 8.29 1.93 -16.15
N VAL A 8 8.86 1.84 -14.95
CA VAL A 8 8.38 0.92 -13.91
C VAL A 8 8.53 1.57 -12.55
N MET A 9 7.44 1.61 -11.78
CA MET A 9 7.49 1.78 -10.33
C MET A 9 7.51 0.39 -9.68
N GLN A 10 8.57 0.08 -8.94
CA GLN A 10 8.68 -1.16 -8.19
C GLN A 10 8.44 -0.92 -6.70
N GLY A 11 7.62 -1.76 -6.07
CA GLY A 11 7.34 -1.65 -4.64
C GLY A 11 6.85 -2.95 -4.01
N GLY A 12 6.48 -2.87 -2.74
CA GLY A 12 5.83 -3.95 -1.99
C GLY A 12 4.51 -3.48 -1.38
N GLN A 13 3.81 -4.41 -0.74
CA GLN A 13 2.59 -4.14 0.02
C GLN A 13 2.90 -4.11 1.52
N GLY A 14 2.41 -3.09 2.23
CA GLY A 14 2.45 -3.04 3.70
C GLY A 14 1.32 -3.77 4.40
N GLU A 15 1.42 -3.93 5.72
CA GLU A 15 0.42 -4.64 6.56
C GLU A 15 -0.97 -4.00 6.45
N VAL A 16 -1.04 -2.66 6.40
CA VAL A 16 -2.28 -1.88 6.16
C VAL A 16 -2.64 -1.73 4.68
N LYS A 17 -2.07 -2.57 3.82
CA LYS A 17 -2.33 -2.58 2.38
C LYS A 17 -2.00 -1.24 1.70
N HIS A 18 -0.95 -0.57 2.17
CA HIS A 18 -0.38 0.62 1.52
C HIS A 18 0.69 0.25 0.48
N TRP A 19 1.03 1.21 -0.39
CA TRP A 19 2.32 1.26 -1.11
C TRP A 19 3.04 2.56 -0.74
N ALA A 20 4.38 2.52 -0.71
CA ALA A 20 5.17 3.62 -0.12
C ALA A 20 4.60 3.99 1.26
N PHE A 21 4.38 5.28 1.56
CA PHE A 21 3.62 5.70 2.75
C PHE A 21 2.25 6.29 2.39
N ASN A 22 1.59 5.73 1.37
CA ASN A 22 0.19 6.01 1.08
C ASN A 22 -0.70 5.14 1.97
N ASP A 23 -0.72 5.48 3.25
CA ASP A 23 -1.50 4.82 4.29
C ASP A 23 -3.00 5.10 4.17
N PRO A 24 -3.87 4.25 4.78
CA PRO A 24 -5.28 4.59 4.94
C PRO A 24 -5.44 5.97 5.59
N PRO A 25 -6.46 6.76 5.19
CA PRO A 25 -6.70 8.07 5.77
C PRO A 25 -6.93 7.97 7.29
N LYS A 26 -6.47 8.96 8.05
CA LYS A 26 -6.84 9.08 9.46
C LYS A 26 -8.36 9.26 9.56
N ARG A 27 -8.98 8.59 10.54
CA ARG A 27 -10.42 8.68 10.82
C ARG A 27 -10.73 9.96 11.61
N GLU A 28 -10.54 11.10 10.95
CA GLU A 28 -10.65 12.43 11.56
C GLU A 28 -11.39 13.38 10.63
N GLY A 29 -12.04 14.40 11.20
CA GLY A 29 -12.75 15.43 10.45
C GLY A 29 -13.76 14.84 9.47
N ARG A 30 -13.68 15.26 8.20
CA ARG A 30 -14.58 14.77 7.14
C ARG A 30 -14.41 13.29 6.78
N TYR A 31 -13.39 12.62 7.31
CA TYR A 31 -13.10 11.21 7.04
C TYR A 31 -13.32 10.31 8.27
N SER A 32 -14.07 10.78 9.27
CA SER A 32 -14.42 10.02 10.49
C SER A 32 -15.13 8.70 10.16
N ASP A 33 -16.15 8.79 9.30
CA ASP A 33 -17.11 7.71 9.04
C ASP A 33 -16.86 7.02 7.70
N ALA A 34 -16.41 7.77 6.70
CA ALA A 34 -16.09 7.27 5.36
C ALA A 34 -14.73 7.82 4.90
N PRO A 35 -13.90 7.02 4.22
CA PRO A 35 -12.64 7.50 3.67
C PRO A 35 -12.92 8.45 2.48
N PRO A 36 -11.93 9.23 1.97
CA PRO A 36 -12.11 9.99 0.74
C PRO A 36 -12.47 9.07 -0.42
N THR A 37 -13.14 9.58 -1.44
CA THR A 37 -13.34 8.81 -2.66
C THR A 37 -11.99 8.40 -3.29
N PRO A 38 -11.94 7.29 -4.05
CA PRO A 38 -10.75 6.90 -4.80
C PRO A 38 -10.16 8.03 -5.65
N GLU A 39 -11.02 8.83 -6.29
CA GLU A 39 -10.59 9.97 -7.10
C GLU A 39 -9.93 11.07 -6.25
N GLU A 40 -10.51 11.43 -5.11
CA GLU A 40 -9.92 12.42 -4.19
C GLU A 40 -8.57 11.95 -3.66
N TYR A 41 -8.46 10.68 -3.25
CA TYR A 41 -7.20 10.13 -2.77
C TYR A 41 -6.14 10.15 -3.90
N ARG A 42 -6.53 9.81 -5.14
CA ARG A 42 -5.60 9.78 -6.29
C ARG A 42 -5.04 11.15 -6.67
N ARG A 43 -5.63 12.25 -6.21
CA ARG A 43 -5.10 13.61 -6.43
C ARG A 43 -3.93 13.95 -5.51
N LEU A 44 -3.68 13.16 -4.46
CA LEU A 44 -2.57 13.38 -3.54
C LEU A 44 -1.23 13.26 -4.28
N GLY A 45 -0.42 14.31 -4.16
CA GLY A 45 0.94 14.33 -4.67
C GLY A 45 1.97 13.88 -3.63
N THR A 46 3.23 14.04 -4.02
CA THR A 46 4.39 13.86 -3.16
C THR A 46 4.32 14.83 -2.00
N ARG A 47 4.43 14.30 -0.77
CA ARG A 47 4.17 15.07 0.46
C ARG A 47 4.86 14.44 1.66
N VAL A 48 5.00 15.23 2.73
CA VAL A 48 5.30 14.71 4.07
C VAL A 48 4.02 14.14 4.67
N VAL A 49 4.11 12.98 5.30
CA VAL A 49 3.01 12.33 6.02
C VAL A 49 3.43 11.96 7.42
N ASP A 50 2.49 11.99 8.36
CA ASP A 50 2.62 11.26 9.61
C ASP A 50 2.41 9.78 9.32
N LEU A 51 3.30 8.93 9.83
CA LEU A 51 3.20 7.49 9.62
C LEU A 51 2.06 6.89 10.43
N HIS A 52 1.32 5.96 9.81
CA HIS A 52 0.31 5.19 10.52
C HIS A 52 0.95 4.36 11.65
N PRO A 53 0.31 4.18 12.83
CA PRO A 53 0.89 3.41 13.93
C PRO A 53 1.35 1.99 13.54
N LEU A 54 0.58 1.31 12.68
CA LEU A 54 0.97 0.00 12.14
C LEU A 54 2.20 0.09 11.22
N THR A 55 2.37 1.18 10.47
CA THR A 55 3.57 1.44 9.66
C THR A 55 4.80 1.64 10.54
N LEU A 56 4.66 2.34 11.68
CA LEU A 56 5.74 2.48 12.68
C LEU A 56 6.16 1.13 13.25
N ILE A 57 5.18 0.30 13.64
CA ILE A 57 5.43 -1.05 14.18
C ILE A 57 6.08 -1.95 13.12
N GLN A 58 5.61 -1.90 11.88
CA GLN A 58 6.17 -2.66 10.76
C GLN A 58 7.62 -2.24 10.48
N ASN A 59 7.91 -0.93 10.45
CA ASN A 59 9.27 -0.41 10.26
C ASN A 59 10.18 -0.78 11.43
N ALA A 60 9.69 -0.70 12.67
CA ALA A 60 10.44 -1.11 13.85
C ALA A 60 10.85 -2.58 13.75
N ARG A 61 9.91 -3.47 13.40
CA ARG A 61 10.16 -4.92 13.28
C ARG A 61 11.08 -5.29 12.11
N THR A 62 10.95 -4.61 10.97
CA THR A 62 11.68 -4.97 9.74
C THR A 62 13.04 -4.29 9.60
N SER A 63 13.17 -3.05 10.10
CA SER A 63 14.34 -2.20 9.87
C SER A 63 14.93 -1.62 11.17
N GLY A 64 14.14 -1.53 12.25
CA GLY A 64 14.54 -0.94 13.53
C GLY A 64 14.91 -1.93 14.64
N GLY A 65 15.05 -3.23 14.33
CA GLY A 65 15.36 -4.26 15.33
C GLY A 65 14.35 -4.40 16.46
N GLY A 66 13.09 -3.99 16.24
CA GLY A 66 12.01 -3.95 17.22
C GLY A 66 11.95 -2.66 18.06
N ASN A 67 12.85 -1.69 17.86
CA ASN A 67 12.91 -0.47 18.66
C ASN A 67 12.07 0.67 18.03
N ILE A 68 10.82 0.81 18.50
CA ILE A 68 9.87 1.82 17.99
C ILE A 68 10.40 3.26 18.12
N PRO A 69 10.96 3.70 19.26
CA PRO A 69 11.54 5.04 19.39
C PRO A 69 12.58 5.45 18.33
N LEU A 70 13.25 4.50 17.66
CA LEU A 70 14.22 4.80 16.59
C LEU A 70 13.57 5.12 15.24
N ILE A 71 12.29 4.80 15.07
CA ILE A 71 11.59 5.00 13.80
C ILE A 71 11.07 6.44 13.73
N PRO A 72 11.43 7.22 12.68
CA PRO A 72 10.87 8.55 12.46
C PRO A 72 9.35 8.50 12.40
N THR A 73 8.66 9.45 13.04
CA THR A 73 7.20 9.52 13.05
C THR A 73 6.61 10.09 11.76
N GLN A 74 7.46 10.65 10.89
CA GLN A 74 7.08 11.22 9.61
C GLN A 74 7.97 10.67 8.49
N ALA A 75 7.44 10.66 7.27
CA ALA A 75 8.19 10.34 6.07
C ALA A 75 7.75 11.18 4.87
N VAL A 76 8.62 11.27 3.86
CA VAL A 76 8.24 11.76 2.53
C VAL A 76 7.76 10.58 1.71
N THR A 77 6.61 10.71 1.06
CA THR A 77 6.05 9.69 0.18
C THR A 77 5.82 10.20 -1.22
N VAL A 78 6.01 9.34 -2.21
CA VAL A 78 5.52 9.56 -3.57
C VAL A 78 4.00 9.36 -3.56
N GLY A 79 3.25 10.35 -4.02
CA GLY A 79 1.80 10.29 -4.03
C GLY A 79 1.23 9.47 -5.19
N PRO A 80 -0.07 9.14 -5.14
CA PRO A 80 -0.79 8.57 -6.27
C PRO A 80 -0.66 9.39 -7.56
N ARG A 81 -0.66 10.73 -7.47
CA ARG A 81 -0.52 11.60 -8.65
C ARG A 81 0.75 11.32 -9.43
N GLU A 82 1.87 11.08 -8.76
CA GLU A 82 3.13 10.69 -9.41
C GLU A 82 3.16 9.20 -9.75
N THR A 83 2.55 8.34 -8.94
CA THR A 83 2.43 6.89 -9.20
C THR A 83 1.77 6.63 -10.56
N TRP A 84 0.70 7.37 -10.90
CA TRP A 84 0.00 7.24 -12.20
C TRP A 84 0.80 7.71 -13.42
N LYS A 85 1.97 8.33 -13.23
CA LYS A 85 2.88 8.66 -14.32
C LYS A 85 3.78 7.47 -14.71
N ALA A 86 3.78 6.39 -13.93
CA ALA A 86 4.52 5.18 -14.26
C ALA A 86 3.78 4.36 -15.34
N GLU A 87 4.49 3.81 -16.31
CA GLU A 87 3.86 2.94 -17.32
C GLU A 87 3.44 1.59 -16.76
N LYS A 88 4.09 1.16 -15.68
CA LYS A 88 3.81 -0.08 -14.97
C LYS A 88 4.04 0.09 -13.47
N VAL A 89 3.13 -0.46 -12.69
CA VAL A 89 3.33 -0.66 -11.25
C VAL A 89 3.60 -2.15 -11.00
N SER A 90 4.78 -2.47 -10.48
CA SER A 90 5.23 -3.83 -10.20
C SER A 90 5.36 -4.04 -8.69
N ILE A 91 4.43 -4.78 -8.10
CA ILE A 91 4.38 -5.07 -6.68
C ILE A 91 4.97 -6.45 -6.41
N TRP A 92 5.80 -6.56 -5.38
CA TRP A 92 6.46 -7.80 -4.96
C TRP A 92 6.11 -8.11 -3.52
N HIS A 93 5.80 -9.38 -3.25
CA HIS A 93 5.50 -9.86 -1.91
C HIS A 93 6.27 -11.15 -1.59
N PRO A 94 7.10 -11.16 -0.52
CA PRO A 94 7.94 -12.30 -0.18
C PRO A 94 7.18 -13.42 0.55
N GLY A 95 5.93 -13.18 0.94
CA GLY A 95 5.08 -14.20 1.57
C GLY A 95 5.30 -14.33 3.08
N HIS A 96 5.65 -13.23 3.73
CA HIS A 96 5.64 -13.08 5.18
C HIS A 96 5.10 -11.67 5.51
N HIS A 97 4.83 -11.39 6.80
CA HIS A 97 4.18 -10.17 7.31
C HIS A 97 2.68 -10.04 7.04
N ASP A 98 1.99 -11.11 6.62
CA ASP A 98 0.54 -11.12 6.47
C ASP A 98 0.02 -12.57 6.46
N ASN A 99 -1.28 -12.75 6.61
CA ASN A 99 -1.91 -14.06 6.43
C ASN A 99 -2.15 -14.36 4.93
N PRO A 100 -2.41 -15.63 4.53
CA PRO A 100 -2.58 -15.98 3.12
C PRO A 100 -3.63 -15.15 2.38
N LEU A 101 -4.75 -14.78 3.01
CA LEU A 101 -5.75 -13.90 2.40
C LEU A 101 -5.22 -12.48 2.23
N GLY A 102 -4.61 -11.90 3.27
CA GLY A 102 -4.09 -10.53 3.26
C GLY A 102 -3.01 -10.31 2.21
N ILE A 103 -2.14 -11.31 1.99
CA ILE A 103 -1.15 -11.31 0.89
C ILE A 103 -1.83 -11.07 -0.47
N ARG A 104 -3.03 -11.64 -0.67
CA ARG A 104 -3.75 -11.63 -1.96
C ARG A 104 -4.88 -10.60 -2.04
N LEU A 105 -5.25 -9.98 -0.92
CA LEU A 105 -6.46 -9.16 -0.80
C LEU A 105 -6.50 -8.06 -1.85
N THR A 106 -5.42 -7.28 -1.98
CA THR A 106 -5.39 -6.14 -2.91
C THR A 106 -5.33 -6.58 -4.36
N ALA A 107 -4.60 -7.65 -4.69
CA ALA A 107 -4.60 -8.22 -6.02
C ALA A 107 -6.00 -8.72 -6.43
N MET A 108 -6.74 -9.34 -5.49
CA MET A 108 -8.14 -9.69 -5.71
C MET A 108 -8.99 -8.43 -5.95
N MET A 109 -8.91 -7.41 -5.10
CA MET A 109 -9.66 -6.16 -5.27
C MET A 109 -9.35 -5.47 -6.61
N ILE A 110 -8.08 -5.38 -6.99
CA ILE A 110 -7.61 -4.83 -8.26
C ILE A 110 -8.18 -5.63 -9.44
N SER A 111 -8.11 -6.97 -9.40
CA SER A 111 -8.65 -7.83 -10.46
C SER A 111 -10.17 -7.70 -10.65
N LYS A 112 -10.88 -7.31 -9.58
CA LYS A 112 -12.33 -7.08 -9.57
C LYS A 112 -12.71 -5.62 -9.78
N ARG A 113 -11.73 -4.73 -9.99
CA ARG A 113 -11.93 -3.27 -10.10
C ARG A 113 -12.68 -2.68 -8.91
N ILE A 114 -12.24 -3.01 -7.70
CA ILE A 114 -12.79 -2.50 -6.44
C ILE A 114 -11.78 -1.52 -5.82
N PRO A 115 -11.82 -0.22 -6.19
CA PRO A 115 -11.00 0.79 -5.54
C PRO A 115 -11.64 1.26 -4.23
N ASP A 116 -10.91 1.12 -3.12
CA ASP A 116 -11.29 1.59 -1.78
C ASP A 116 -10.08 2.24 -1.09
N SER A 117 -10.21 3.51 -0.72
CA SER A 117 -9.15 4.29 -0.06
C SER A 117 -8.88 3.86 1.38
N SER A 118 -9.77 3.07 2.01
CA SER A 118 -9.48 2.36 3.27
C SER A 118 -8.45 1.24 3.08
N VAL A 119 -8.28 0.76 1.84
CA VAL A 119 -7.30 -0.25 1.43
C VAL A 119 -6.45 0.34 0.30
N PRO A 120 -5.53 1.28 0.57
CA PRO A 120 -4.99 2.17 -0.45
C PRO A 120 -4.43 1.48 -1.70
N MET A 121 -3.72 0.37 -1.57
CA MET A 121 -3.18 -0.38 -2.71
C MET A 121 -4.28 -0.82 -3.70
N SER A 122 -5.52 -1.02 -3.23
CA SER A 122 -6.67 -1.33 -4.11
C SER A 122 -6.97 -0.22 -5.10
N LEU A 123 -6.57 1.03 -4.82
CA LEU A 123 -6.72 2.17 -5.75
C LEU A 123 -5.97 1.94 -7.07
N LEU A 124 -4.94 1.09 -7.08
CA LEU A 124 -4.25 0.65 -8.30
C LEU A 124 -5.18 -0.10 -9.27
N ALA A 125 -6.41 -0.45 -8.87
CA ALA A 125 -7.48 -0.90 -9.77
C ALA A 125 -7.72 0.07 -10.94
N ASP A 126 -7.48 1.36 -10.73
CA ASP A 126 -7.63 2.42 -11.74
C ASP A 126 -6.33 2.69 -12.53
N HIS A 127 -5.27 1.91 -12.31
CA HIS A 127 -4.02 2.01 -13.06
C HIS A 127 -4.04 1.04 -14.26
N PRO A 128 -3.65 1.46 -15.46
CA PRO A 128 -3.82 0.64 -16.67
C PRO A 128 -2.94 -0.62 -16.70
N ASN A 129 -1.85 -0.66 -15.93
CA ASN A 129 -0.87 -1.74 -15.97
C ASN A 129 -0.27 -2.01 -14.59
N VAL A 130 -0.76 -3.05 -13.92
CA VAL A 130 -0.34 -3.46 -12.58
C VAL A 130 0.02 -4.94 -12.60
N GLN A 131 1.16 -5.30 -12.03
CA GLN A 131 1.59 -6.68 -11.89
C GLN A 131 1.97 -6.97 -10.43
N PHE A 132 1.40 -8.03 -9.87
CA PHE A 132 1.83 -8.58 -8.59
C PHE A 132 2.73 -9.80 -8.81
N ASN A 133 3.79 -9.89 -8.02
CA ASN A 133 4.76 -10.97 -8.03
C ASN A 133 4.85 -11.55 -6.62
N TYR A 134 4.57 -12.85 -6.49
CA TYR A 134 4.55 -13.54 -5.21
C TYR A 134 5.64 -14.60 -5.15
N TYR A 135 6.37 -14.63 -4.04
CA TYR A 135 7.20 -15.79 -3.75
C TYR A 135 6.33 -16.99 -3.39
N ARG A 136 6.37 -18.02 -4.24
CA ARG A 136 5.50 -19.22 -4.10
C ARG A 136 5.68 -19.93 -2.76
N GLY A 137 6.87 -19.90 -2.17
CA GLY A 137 7.15 -20.57 -0.90
C GLY A 137 6.48 -19.91 0.32
N GLY A 138 6.12 -18.63 0.25
CA GLY A 138 5.50 -17.91 1.36
C GLY A 138 4.04 -17.51 1.15
N ILE A 139 3.45 -17.85 -0.01
CA ILE A 139 2.09 -17.39 -0.31
C ILE A 139 1.03 -18.15 0.52
N GLY A 140 1.32 -19.36 1.00
CA GLY A 140 0.43 -20.18 1.85
C GLY A 140 -0.90 -20.57 1.18
N THR A 141 -1.81 -21.16 1.94
CA THR A 141 -3.16 -21.56 1.49
C THR A 141 -4.22 -20.73 2.18
N CYS A 142 -5.23 -20.27 1.43
CA CYS A 142 -6.35 -19.50 1.99
C CYS A 142 -7.47 -20.48 2.39
N GLU A 143 -7.54 -20.83 3.67
CA GLU A 143 -8.50 -21.79 4.21
C GLU A 143 -9.21 -21.20 5.43
N THR A 144 -10.42 -21.70 5.70
CA THR A 144 -11.12 -21.39 6.95
C THR A 144 -10.57 -22.29 8.04
N GLU A 145 -9.82 -21.72 8.98
CA GLU A 145 -9.41 -22.44 10.19
C GLU A 145 -10.55 -22.40 11.21
N MET A 146 -11.01 -23.57 11.67
CA MET A 146 -11.88 -23.65 12.84
C MET A 146 -11.01 -23.79 14.07
N HIS A 147 -11.09 -22.83 15.00
CA HIS A 147 -10.52 -22.92 16.34
C HIS A 147 -11.52 -23.55 17.31
#